data_AF-A0A444JFA5-F1
#
_entry.id   AF-A0A444JFA5-F1
#
_cell.length_a   1.000
_cell.length_b   1.000
_cell.length_c   1.000
_cell.angle_alpha   90.00
_cell.angle_beta   90.00
_cell.angle_gamma   90.00
#
_symmetry.space_group_name_H-M   'P 1'
#
loop_
_entity.id
_entity.type
_entity.pdbx_description
1 polymer ?
#
loop_
_entity_poly.entity_id
_entity_poly.type
_entity_poly.pdbx_seq_one_letter_code
_entity_poly.pdbx_strand_id
1 'polypeptide(L)' 'MPFHFNIAREDLLRAISAQQQITNKKGTLAILANVLMEVKNNELIFTATDLEISLKQTVPAEVFETGSLTLPSKKLF' A
#
# COMPACT_ATOMS: atom_id res chain seq x y z
N MET A 1 -11.56 3.36 -9.95
CA MET A 1 -12.41 2.16 -9.81
C MET A 1 -12.46 1.85 -8.33
N PRO A 2 -13.65 1.80 -7.69
CA PRO A 2 -13.74 1.30 -6.33
C PRO A 2 -13.34 -0.18 -6.35
N PHE A 3 -12.47 -0.57 -5.43
CA PHE A 3 -12.29 -1.97 -5.05
C PHE A 3 -13.02 -2.20 -3.72
N HIS A 4 -13.18 -3.45 -3.34
CA HIS A 4 -13.81 -3.83 -2.09
C HIS A 4 -13.16 -5.09 -1.54
N PHE A 5 -12.73 -5.02 -0.27
CA PHE A 5 -12.07 -6.11 0.43
C PHE A 5 -12.36 -6.03 1.94
N ASN A 6 -12.09 -7.13 2.64
CA ASN A 6 -12.12 -7.24 4.08
C ASN A 6 -10.77 -7.81 4.58
N ILE A 7 -10.22 -7.21 5.64
CA ILE A 7 -8.89 -7.52 6.19
C ILE A 7 -8.85 -7.21 7.68
N ALA A 8 -8.05 -7.96 8.44
CA ALA A 8 -7.78 -7.63 9.83
C ALA A 8 -7.09 -6.25 9.95
N ARG A 9 -7.62 -5.40 10.83
CA ARG A 9 -7.07 -4.06 11.07
C ARG A 9 -5.58 -4.08 11.40
N GLU A 10 -5.13 -5.03 12.21
CA GLU A 10 -3.73 -5.14 12.63
C GLU A 10 -2.79 -5.46 11.48
N ASP A 11 -3.22 -6.34 10.57
CA ASP A 11 -2.41 -6.72 9.40
C ASP A 11 -2.30 -5.57 8.40
N LEU A 12 -3.40 -4.85 8.19
CA LEU A 12 -3.43 -3.64 7.38
C LEU A 12 -2.49 -2.57 7.95
N LEU A 13 -2.58 -2.28 9.24
CA LEU A 13 -1.72 -1.30 9.91
C LEU A 13 -0.25 -1.69 9.86
N ARG A 14 0.08 -2.97 10.09
CA ARG A 14 1.46 -3.46 10.06
C ARG A 14 2.07 -3.28 8.66
N ALA A 15 1.31 -3.59 7.61
CA ALA A 15 1.74 -3.38 6.23
C ALA A 15 1.98 -1.90 5.93
N ILE A 16 1.00 -1.02 6.19
CA ILE A 16 1.12 0.42 5.89
C ILE A 16 2.28 1.06 6.68
N SER A 17 2.45 0.69 7.95
CA SER A 17 3.55 1.20 8.80
C SER A 17 4.93 0.94 8.19
N ALA A 18 5.13 -0.25 7.59
CA ALA A 18 6.40 -0.60 6.95
C ALA A 18 6.62 0.21 5.67
N GLN A 19 5.57 0.46 4.89
CA GLN A 19 5.63 1.30 3.68
C GLN A 19 5.99 2.76 4.01
N GLN A 20 5.55 3.28 5.16
CA GLN A 20 5.88 4.64 5.59
C GLN A 20 7.39 4.89 5.64
N GLN A 21 8.19 3.91 6.07
CA GLN A 21 9.65 4.04 6.18
C GLN A 21 10.32 4.34 4.83
N ILE A 22 9.74 3.84 3.73
CA ILE A 22 10.23 4.09 2.36
C ILE A 22 9.75 5.46 1.85
N THR A 23 8.46 5.76 2.04
CA THR A 23 7.82 6.99 1.49
C THR A 23 8.11 8.29 2.27
N ASN A 24 8.77 8.23 3.43
CA ASN A 24 8.97 9.40 4.29
C ASN A 24 10.14 10.31 3.86
N LYS A 25 10.94 9.91 2.86
CA LYS A 25 12.00 10.75 2.30
C LYS A 25 11.37 11.99 1.64
N LYS A 26 11.84 13.19 2.03
CA LYS A 26 11.42 14.45 1.42
C LYS A 26 12.04 14.57 0.03
N GLY A 27 11.24 14.39 -1.01
CA GLY A 27 11.64 14.54 -2.41
C GLY A 27 10.73 15.49 -3.19
N THR A 28 11.15 15.85 -4.40
CA THR A 28 10.35 16.69 -5.33
C THR A 28 9.25 15.91 -6.03
N LEU A 29 9.38 14.58 -6.13
CA LEU A 29 8.43 13.70 -6.80
C LEU A 29 7.29 13.30 -5.86
N ALA A 30 6.15 13.99 -5.95
CA ALA A 30 4.99 13.77 -5.09
C ALA A 30 4.47 12.32 -5.12
N ILE A 31 4.59 11.61 -6.25
CA ILE A 31 4.14 10.22 -6.39
C ILE A 31 4.91 9.25 -5.47
N LEU A 32 6.16 9.57 -5.08
CA LEU A 32 6.95 8.74 -4.17
C LEU A 32 6.49 8.84 -2.71
N ALA A 33 5.62 9.80 -2.39
CA ALA A 33 4.93 9.87 -1.09
C ALA A 33 3.72 8.92 -1.01
N ASN A 34 3.38 8.24 -2.11
CA ASN A 34 2.27 7.30 -2.17
C ASN A 34 2.73 5.85 -2.04
N VAL A 35 1.80 4.99 -1.65
CA VAL A 35 1.92 3.53 -1.73
C VAL A 35 1.00 3.04 -2.83
N LEU A 36 1.50 2.17 -3.70
CA LEU A 36 0.68 1.38 -4.62
C LEU A 36 0.01 0.26 -3.84
N MET A 37 -1.32 0.21 -3.89
CA MET A 37 -2.14 -0.87 -3.36
C MET A 37 -2.79 -1.62 -4.52
N GLU A 38 -2.60 -2.93 -4.59
CA GLU A 38 -3.30 -3.82 -5.51
C GLU A 38 -4.14 -4.81 -4.70
N VAL A 39 -5.39 -4.99 -5.11
CA VAL A 39 -6.37 -5.89 -4.49
C VAL A 39 -6.69 -6.98 -5.52
N LYS A 40 -6.19 -8.20 -5.30
CA LYS A 40 -6.38 -9.34 -6.22
C LYS A 40 -6.06 -10.66 -5.53
N ASN A 41 -6.59 -11.78 -6.05
CA ASN A 41 -6.21 -13.13 -5.64
C ASN A 41 -6.32 -13.42 -4.12
N ASN A 42 -7.34 -12.88 -3.43
CA ASN A 42 -7.47 -12.97 -1.97
C ASN A 42 -6.28 -12.38 -1.19
N GLU A 43 -5.64 -11.36 -1.76
CA GLU A 43 -4.51 -10.68 -1.18
C GLU A 43 -4.56 -9.17 -1.47
N LEU A 44 -4.00 -8.40 -0.54
CA LEU A 44 -3.58 -7.02 -0.77
C LEU A 44 -2.07 -6.99 -0.98
N ILE A 45 -1.63 -6.28 -2.00
CA ILE A 45 -0.22 -6.07 -2.30
C ILE A 45 0.08 -4.58 -2.14
N PHE A 46 1.02 -4.26 -1.26
CA PHE A 46 1.51 -2.91 -1.03
C PHE A 46 2.91 -2.77 -1.62
N THR A 47 3.14 -1.73 -2.41
CA THR A 47 4.45 -1.41 -2.97
C THR A 47 4.78 0.07 -2.78
N ALA A 48 5.95 0.36 -2.24
CA ALA A 48 6.52 1.70 -2.17
C ALA A 48 7.99 1.69 -2.59
N THR A 49 8.48 2.84 -3.08
CA THR A 49 9.87 3.01 -3.50
C THR A 49 10.32 4.45 -3.30
N ASP A 50 11.61 4.63 -3.06
CA ASP A 50 12.30 5.92 -3.05
C ASP A 50 13.34 6.04 -4.17
N LEU A 51 13.27 5.16 -5.19
CA LEU A 51 14.20 4.98 -6.31
C LEU A 51 15.54 4.32 -5.96
N GLU A 52 15.87 4.11 -4.69
CA GLU A 52 17.04 3.35 -4.25
C GLU A 52 16.64 1.95 -3.79
N ILE A 53 15.55 1.89 -3.02
CA ILE A 53 14.98 0.66 -2.47
C ILE A 53 13.48 0.60 -2.75
N SER A 54 12.97 -0.61 -2.82
CA SER A 54 11.54 -0.89 -2.98
C SER A 54 11.11 -1.93 -1.97
N LEU A 55 9.97 -1.68 -1.31
CA LEU A 55 9.35 -2.64 -0.40
C LEU A 55 8.05 -3.13 -1.02
N LYS A 56 7.94 -4.44 -1.20
CA LYS A 56 6.70 -5.12 -1.61
C LYS A 56 6.23 -6.04 -0.50
N GLN A 57 4.98 -5.89 -0.07
CA GLN A 57 4.38 -6.73 0.95
C GLN A 57 3.04 -7.28 0.46
N THR A 58 2.83 -8.57 0.70
CA THR A 58 1.57 -9.26 0.41
C THR A 58 0.91 -9.60 1.72
N VAL A 59 -0.38 -9.31 1.83
CA VAL A 59 -1.19 -9.56 3.03
C VAL A 59 -2.46 -10.31 2.62
N PRO A 60 -2.78 -11.46 3.24
CA PRO A 60 -4.03 -12.15 2.99
C PRO A 60 -5.24 -11.26 3.29
N ALA A 61 -6.26 -11.32 2.43
CA ALA A 61 -7.51 -10.59 2.61
C ALA A 61 -8.65 -11.25 1.84
N GLU A 62 -9.87 -11.00 2.28
CA GLU A 62 -11.05 -11.40 1.53
C GLU A 62 -11.34 -10.33 0.47
N VAL A 63 -11.36 -10.71 -0.82
CA VAL A 63 -11.51 -9.76 -1.93
C VAL A 63 -12.87 -9.93 -2.59
N PHE A 64 -13.64 -8.84 -2.64
CA PHE A 64 -14.95 -8.79 -3.30
C PHE A 64 -14.87 -8.15 -4.69
N GLU A 65 -14.07 -7.09 -4.82
CA GLU A 65 -13.83 -6.40 -6.09
C GLU A 65 -12.34 -6.08 -6.22
N THR A 66 -11.75 -6.47 -7.35
CA THR A 66 -10.33 -6.25 -7.62
C THR A 66 -10.07 -4.82 -8.09
N GLY A 67 -8.83 -4.38 -7.92
CA GLY A 67 -8.43 -3.08 -8.42
C GLY A 67 -7.04 -2.68 -7.97
N SER A 68 -6.61 -1.51 -8.41
CA SER A 68 -5.38 -0.89 -7.91
C SER A 68 -5.53 0.62 -7.86
N LEU A 69 -4.84 1.22 -6.92
CA LEU A 69 -4.71 2.67 -6.81
C LEU A 69 -3.47 3.02 -5.99
N THR A 70 -3.06 4.28 -6.07
CA THR A 70 -2.03 4.81 -5.17
C THR A 70 -2.67 5.71 -4.12
N LEU A 71 -2.20 5.63 -2.88
CA LEU A 71 -2.69 6.45 -1.77
C LEU A 71 -1.54 7.17 -1.10
N PRO A 72 -1.73 8.43 -0.64
CA PRO A 72 -0.76 9.09 0.21
C PRO A 72 -0.49 8.25 1.47
N SER A 73 0.75 7.81 1.63
CA SER A 73 1.19 6.91 2.71
C SER A 73 0.86 7.46 4.11
N LYS A 74 0.98 8.79 4.26
CA LYS A 74 0.69 9.51 5.51
C LYS A 74 -0.79 9.63 5.86
N LYS A 75 -1.68 9.55 4.86
CA LYS A 75 -3.14 9.62 5.09
C LYS A 75 -3.76 8.24 5.30
N LEU A 76 -3.08 7.21 4.80
CA LEU A 76 -3.54 5.82 4.86
C LEU A 76 -3.21 5.17 6.22
N PHE A 77 -2.10 5.58 6.85
CA PHE A 77 -1.76 5.21 8.23
C PHE A 77 -2.63 5.99 9.22
#